data_AF-A0A919SH32-F1
#
_entry.id   AF-A0A919SH32-F1
#
_cell.length_a   1.000
_cell.length_b   1.000
_cell.length_c   1.000
_cell.angle_alpha   90.00
_cell.angle_beta   90.00
_cell.angle_gamma   90.00
#
_symmetry.space_group_name_H-M   'P 1'
#
loop_
_entity.id
_entity.type
_entity.pdbx_description
1 polymer ?
#
loop_
_entity_poly.entity_id
_entity_poly.type
_entity_poly.pdbx_seq_one_letter_code
_entity_poly.pdbx_strand_id
1 'polypeptide(L)'
;MTVTRETRPRHLLVVLALVLALVAAGAAGWTGWSWWSAAHDDSLRYSQTRDEVLRAAEQAIQNLNTLDYRTAGSGINLWIDSTTGTLRDQLNQGRQNFLTQIQKAKTITTAKILDGAVTELDERAGKASVIVAIELTVTPATGKPTTKRERLAGQLTRTGSTWKLSSIGQVPVSAA
;
A
#
# COMPACT_ATOMS: atom_id res chain seq x y z
N MET A 1 66.73 -52.32 23.89
CA MET A 1 65.85 -51.66 24.86
C MET A 1 65.53 -50.27 24.33
N THR A 2 64.39 -50.10 23.65
CA THR A 2 63.70 -48.81 23.47
C THR A 2 62.37 -49.06 22.76
N VAL A 3 61.29 -49.03 23.54
CA VAL A 3 59.91 -49.03 23.03
C VAL A 3 59.54 -47.56 22.81
N THR A 4 59.44 -47.13 21.55
CA THR A 4 58.88 -45.83 21.19
C THR A 4 57.36 -45.91 21.22
N ARG A 5 56.76 -45.32 22.25
CA ARG A 5 55.31 -45.28 22.46
C ARG A 5 54.70 -44.22 21.54
N GLU A 6 54.05 -44.63 20.46
CA GLU A 6 53.25 -43.73 19.64
C GLU A 6 52.01 -43.24 20.40
N THR A 7 52.01 -41.99 20.84
CA THR A 7 50.84 -41.35 21.45
C THR A 7 50.41 -40.14 20.62
N ARG A 8 50.00 -40.32 19.35
CA ARG A 8 49.64 -39.16 18.50
C ARG A 8 48.40 -39.18 17.57
N PRO A 9 47.37 -40.05 17.68
CA PRO A 9 46.13 -39.82 16.92
C PRO A 9 44.95 -39.25 17.74
N ARG A 10 44.77 -39.66 19.01
CA ARG A 10 43.55 -39.33 19.78
C ARG A 10 43.45 -37.87 20.24
N HIS A 11 44.57 -37.27 20.65
CA HIS A 11 44.58 -35.87 21.10
C HIS A 11 44.30 -34.89 19.94
N LEU A 12 44.78 -35.18 18.73
CA LEU A 12 44.50 -34.39 17.52
C LEU A 12 43.01 -34.45 17.15
N LEU A 13 42.39 -35.63 17.25
CA LEU A 13 40.95 -35.79 17.00
C LEU A 13 40.10 -35.03 18.02
N VAL A 14 40.48 -35.03 19.30
CA VAL A 14 39.77 -34.28 20.36
C VAL A 14 39.91 -32.78 20.15
N VAL A 15 41.12 -32.29 19.80
CA VAL A 15 41.34 -30.86 19.50
C VAL A 15 40.55 -30.43 18.27
N LEU A 16 40.54 -31.25 17.21
CA LEU A 16 39.77 -30.97 15.99
C LEU A 16 38.26 -30.92 16.27
N ALA A 17 37.74 -31.86 17.06
CA ALA A 17 36.32 -31.89 17.45
C ALA A 17 35.94 -30.64 18.28
N LEU A 18 36.80 -30.20 19.18
CA LEU A 18 36.61 -28.98 19.96
C LEU A 18 36.58 -27.73 19.08
N VAL A 19 37.50 -27.61 18.12
CA VAL A 19 37.53 -26.49 17.17
C VAL A 19 36.26 -26.47 16.32
N LEU A 20 35.83 -27.62 15.79
CA LEU A 20 34.59 -27.73 15.01
C LEU A 20 33.36 -27.37 15.85
N ALA A 21 33.31 -27.78 17.12
CA ALA A 21 32.21 -27.44 18.02
C ALA A 21 32.15 -25.92 18.30
N LEU A 22 33.30 -25.26 18.49
CA LEU A 22 33.37 -23.82 18.69
C LEU A 22 32.95 -23.03 17.43
N VAL A 23 33.38 -23.48 16.25
CA VAL A 23 32.95 -22.88 14.97
C VAL A 23 31.45 -23.06 14.78
N ALA A 24 30.92 -24.25 15.06
CA ALA A 24 29.48 -24.51 14.96
C ALA A 24 28.67 -23.67 15.95
N ALA A 25 29.14 -23.51 17.20
CA ALA A 25 28.49 -22.67 18.20
C ALA A 25 28.53 -21.18 17.81
N GLY A 26 29.65 -20.69 17.27
CA GLY A 26 29.77 -19.33 16.74
C GLY A 26 28.83 -19.10 15.56
N ALA A 27 28.76 -20.04 14.62
CA ALA A 27 27.83 -19.98 13.49
C ALA A 27 26.37 -19.99 13.96
N ALA A 28 26.00 -20.86 14.91
CA ALA A 28 24.64 -20.92 15.46
C ALA A 28 24.27 -19.64 16.24
N GLY A 29 25.21 -19.05 16.98
CA GLY A 29 25.00 -17.77 17.65
C GLY A 29 24.80 -16.62 16.67
N TRP A 30 25.62 -16.57 15.61
CA TRP A 30 25.49 -15.55 14.56
C TRP A 30 24.17 -15.69 13.79
N THR A 31 23.82 -16.91 13.36
CA THR A 31 22.55 -17.15 12.65
C THR A 31 21.36 -16.85 13.54
N GLY A 32 21.38 -17.28 14.81
CA GLY A 32 20.34 -16.97 15.79
C GLY A 32 20.17 -15.47 16.01
N TRP A 33 21.28 -14.72 16.17
CA TRP A 33 21.26 -13.27 16.30
C TRP A 33 20.72 -12.59 15.04
N SER A 34 21.18 -13.00 13.87
CA SER A 34 20.73 -12.43 12.59
C SER A 34 19.24 -12.64 12.33
N TRP A 35 18.72 -13.81 12.73
CA TRP A 35 17.29 -14.11 12.64
C TRP A 35 16.49 -13.29 13.65
N TRP A 36 16.97 -13.17 14.89
CA TRP A 36 16.32 -12.36 15.91
C TRP A 36 16.28 -10.86 15.54
N SER A 37 17.37 -10.31 14.99
CA SER A 37 17.42 -8.93 14.52
C SER A 37 16.51 -8.69 13.33
N ALA A 38 16.48 -9.60 12.36
CA ALA A 38 15.57 -9.50 11.21
C ALA A 38 14.09 -9.64 11.62
N ALA A 39 13.79 -10.48 12.60
CA ALA A 39 12.43 -10.66 13.12
C ALA A 39 11.93 -9.45 13.93
N HIS A 40 12.83 -8.62 14.45
CA HIS A 40 12.52 -7.38 15.17
C HIS A 40 12.72 -6.12 14.32
N ASP A 41 12.92 -6.27 13.01
CA ASP A 41 13.20 -5.16 12.12
C ASP A 41 11.88 -4.47 11.73
N ASP A 42 11.69 -3.22 12.17
CA ASP A 42 10.52 -2.37 11.85
C ASP A 42 10.33 -2.13 10.34
N SER A 43 11.33 -2.46 9.53
CA SER A 43 11.33 -2.38 8.07
C SER A 43 10.19 -3.19 7.44
N LEU A 44 9.91 -4.40 7.95
CA LEU A 44 8.82 -5.25 7.46
C LEU A 44 7.45 -4.62 7.70
N ARG A 45 7.25 -4.03 8.89
CA ARG A 45 6.01 -3.35 9.25
C ARG A 45 5.79 -2.11 8.39
N TYR A 46 6.86 -1.36 8.12
CA TYR A 46 6.80 -0.19 7.26
C TYR A 46 6.40 -0.53 5.82
N SER A 47 7.03 -1.56 5.24
CA SER A 47 6.66 -2.06 3.90
C SER A 47 5.21 -2.53 3.83
N GLN A 48 4.74 -3.27 4.84
CA GLN A 48 3.34 -3.71 4.91
C GLN A 48 2.36 -2.55 4.99
N THR A 49 2.63 -1.53 5.82
CA THR A 49 1.78 -0.35 5.91
C THR A 49 1.76 0.42 4.58
N ARG A 50 2.91 0.53 3.90
CA ARG A 50 2.98 1.16 2.58
C ARG A 50 2.11 0.45 1.54
N ASP A 51 2.13 -0.88 1.52
CA ASP A 51 1.29 -1.67 0.60
C ASP A 51 -0.20 -1.56 0.94
N GLU A 52 -0.53 -1.53 2.24
CA GLU A 52 -1.90 -1.30 2.71
C GLU A 52 -2.43 0.05 2.27
N VAL A 53 -1.63 1.12 2.46
CA VAL A 53 -1.93 2.48 2.03
C VAL A 53 -2.15 2.53 0.53
N LEU A 54 -1.25 1.93 -0.26
CA LEU A 54 -1.36 1.93 -1.71
C LEU A 54 -2.67 1.30 -2.17
N ARG A 55 -2.96 0.10 -1.68
CA ARG A 55 -4.20 -0.63 -2.01
C ARG A 55 -5.46 0.15 -1.60
N ALA A 56 -5.45 0.74 -0.41
CA ALA A 56 -6.57 1.55 0.07
C ALA A 56 -6.79 2.79 -0.80
N ALA A 57 -5.69 3.43 -1.22
CA ALA A 57 -5.75 4.62 -2.06
C ALA A 57 -6.25 4.30 -3.47
N GLU A 58 -5.73 3.24 -4.10
CA GLU A 58 -6.17 2.76 -5.41
C GLU A 58 -7.66 2.44 -5.40
N GLN A 59 -8.14 1.72 -4.38
CA GLN A 59 -9.55 1.40 -4.24
C GLN A 59 -10.40 2.66 -4.07
N ALA A 60 -10.01 3.58 -3.17
CA ALA A 60 -10.76 4.80 -2.93
C ALA A 60 -10.81 5.69 -4.18
N ILE A 61 -9.68 5.85 -4.88
CA ILE A 61 -9.59 6.62 -6.12
C ILE A 61 -10.45 5.98 -7.21
N GLN A 62 -10.41 4.65 -7.37
CA GLN A 62 -11.27 3.93 -8.30
C GLN A 62 -12.75 4.13 -7.98
N ASN A 63 -13.12 4.05 -6.70
CA ASN A 63 -14.49 4.26 -6.24
C ASN A 63 -14.97 5.67 -6.58
N LEU A 64 -14.20 6.71 -6.26
CA LEU A 64 -14.56 8.10 -6.53
C LEU A 64 -14.67 8.43 -8.02
N ASN A 65 -14.01 7.64 -8.88
CA ASN A 65 -14.00 7.84 -10.32
C ASN A 65 -14.85 6.82 -11.09
N THR A 66 -15.62 5.98 -10.40
CA THR A 66 -16.55 5.02 -11.00
C THR A 66 -17.95 5.30 -10.52
N LEU A 67 -18.88 5.48 -11.46
CA LEU A 67 -20.27 5.75 -11.13
C LEU A 67 -21.21 5.38 -12.27
N ASP A 68 -22.32 4.76 -11.92
CA ASP A 68 -23.46 4.55 -12.81
C ASP A 68 -24.64 5.39 -12.33
N TYR A 69 -25.22 6.20 -13.23
CA TYR A 69 -26.37 7.03 -12.89
C TYR A 69 -27.58 6.24 -12.38
N ARG A 70 -27.72 4.97 -12.79
CA ARG A 70 -28.81 4.07 -12.38
C ARG A 70 -28.70 3.67 -10.91
N THR A 71 -27.49 3.66 -10.36
CA THR A 71 -27.17 3.28 -8.98
C THR A 71 -26.48 4.42 -8.22
N ALA A 72 -26.74 5.67 -8.62
CA ALA A 72 -26.07 6.85 -8.07
C ALA A 72 -26.15 6.96 -6.54
N GLY A 73 -27.27 6.51 -5.94
CA GLY A 73 -27.46 6.46 -4.49
C GLY A 73 -26.41 5.61 -3.76
N SER A 74 -26.18 4.39 -4.23
CA SER A 74 -25.15 3.51 -3.67
C SER A 74 -23.75 3.96 -4.04
N GLY A 75 -23.56 4.53 -5.24
CA GLY A 75 -22.27 5.09 -5.65
C GLY A 75 -21.80 6.22 -4.74
N ILE A 76 -22.68 7.18 -4.41
CA ILE A 76 -22.33 8.27 -3.50
C ILE A 76 -22.10 7.77 -2.06
N ASN A 77 -22.83 6.74 -1.60
CA ASN A 77 -22.50 6.09 -0.32
C ASN A 77 -21.07 5.54 -0.34
N LEU A 78 -20.70 4.83 -1.41
CA LEU A 78 -19.37 4.28 -1.57
C LEU A 78 -18.29 5.38 -1.58
N TRP A 79 -18.55 6.52 -2.22
CA TRP A 79 -17.65 7.67 -2.18
C TRP A 79 -17.46 8.21 -0.75
N ILE A 80 -18.56 8.39 -0.01
CA ILE A 80 -18.52 8.84 1.39
C ILE A 80 -17.77 7.83 2.27
N ASP A 81 -17.98 6.53 2.07
CA ASP A 81 -17.34 5.49 2.86
C ASP A 81 -15.84 5.34 2.57
N SER A 82 -15.43 5.65 1.35
CA SER A 82 -14.03 5.66 0.91
C SER A 82 -13.26 6.91 1.37
N THR A 83 -13.95 7.92 1.91
CA THR A 83 -13.38 9.23 2.26
C THR A 83 -13.46 9.53 3.75
N THR A 84 -12.68 10.53 4.18
CA THR A 84 -12.66 11.06 5.55
C THR A 84 -12.43 12.58 5.56
N GLY A 85 -12.55 13.20 6.73
CA GLY A 85 -12.33 14.63 6.95
C GLY A 85 -13.19 15.52 6.05
N THR A 86 -12.63 16.65 5.64
CA THR A 86 -13.34 17.67 4.85
C THR A 86 -13.91 17.13 3.54
N LEU A 87 -13.20 16.22 2.85
CA LEU A 87 -13.70 15.61 1.61
C LEU A 87 -14.98 14.81 1.86
N ARG A 88 -15.04 14.02 2.94
CA ARG A 88 -16.24 13.29 3.34
C ARG A 88 -17.38 14.24 3.69
N ASP A 89 -17.08 15.33 4.41
CA ASP A 89 -18.10 16.30 4.82
C ASP A 89 -18.72 17.01 3.61
N GLN A 90 -17.90 17.42 2.63
CA GLN A 90 -18.37 18.01 1.38
C GLN A 90 -19.26 17.05 0.58
N LEU A 91 -18.88 15.77 0.50
CA LEU A 91 -19.70 14.75 -0.16
C LEU A 91 -21.05 14.54 0.52
N ASN A 92 -21.07 14.54 1.86
CA ASN A 92 -22.32 14.42 2.63
C ASN A 92 -23.23 15.62 2.41
N GLN A 93 -22.69 16.84 2.53
CA GLN A 93 -23.44 18.08 2.36
C GLN A 93 -23.99 18.23 0.93
N GLY A 94 -23.19 17.85 -0.08
CA GLY A 94 -23.56 17.96 -1.49
C GLY A 94 -24.41 16.81 -2.04
N ARG A 95 -24.68 15.77 -1.25
CA ARG A 95 -25.26 14.49 -1.69
C ARG A 95 -26.47 14.63 -2.63
N GLN A 96 -27.48 15.41 -2.23
CA GLN A 96 -28.73 15.54 -3.01
C GLN A 96 -28.52 16.27 -4.34
N ASN A 97 -27.63 17.26 -4.34
CA ASN A 97 -27.27 18.00 -5.54
C ASN A 97 -26.52 17.08 -6.51
N PHE A 98 -25.56 16.28 -6.02
CA PHE A 98 -24.85 15.31 -6.83
C PHE A 98 -25.81 14.27 -7.43
N LEU A 99 -26.70 13.68 -6.64
CA LEU A 99 -27.70 12.74 -7.15
C LEU A 99 -28.51 13.33 -8.31
N THR A 100 -29.02 14.54 -8.14
CA THR A 100 -29.80 15.24 -9.15
C THR A 100 -28.99 15.46 -10.43
N GLN A 101 -27.73 15.91 -10.31
CA GLN A 101 -26.86 16.17 -11.45
C GLN A 101 -26.50 14.87 -12.20
N ILE A 102 -26.15 13.82 -11.48
CA ILE A 102 -25.80 12.51 -12.03
C ILE A 102 -26.99 11.90 -12.79
N GLN A 103 -28.18 11.94 -12.20
CA GLN A 103 -29.41 11.42 -12.82
C GLN A 103 -29.77 12.19 -14.09
N LYS A 104 -29.51 13.50 -14.13
CA LYS A 104 -29.70 14.33 -15.34
C LYS A 104 -28.66 14.01 -16.42
N ALA A 105 -27.41 13.83 -16.04
CA ALA A 105 -26.31 13.55 -16.97
C ALA A 105 -26.41 12.17 -17.64
N LYS A 106 -27.09 11.20 -16.99
CA LYS A 106 -27.30 9.83 -17.50
C LYS A 106 -26.02 9.17 -18.06
N THR A 107 -24.90 9.44 -17.40
CA THR A 107 -23.57 9.01 -17.82
C THR A 107 -23.12 7.87 -16.91
N ILE A 108 -22.40 6.91 -17.49
CA ILE A 108 -21.70 5.85 -16.76
C ILE A 108 -20.21 6.11 -16.90
N THR A 109 -19.52 6.23 -15.79
CA THR A 109 -18.06 6.38 -15.75
C THR A 109 -17.47 5.16 -15.07
N THR A 110 -16.39 4.62 -15.63
CA THR A 110 -15.61 3.53 -15.02
C THR A 110 -14.15 3.92 -14.98
N ALA A 111 -13.52 3.72 -13.82
CA ALA A 111 -12.09 3.93 -13.64
C ALA A 111 -11.36 2.58 -13.56
N LYS A 112 -10.22 2.51 -14.25
CA LYS A 112 -9.25 1.43 -14.13
C LYS A 112 -7.93 2.00 -13.61
N ILE A 113 -7.38 1.37 -12.57
CA ILE A 113 -6.04 1.69 -12.08
C ILE A 113 -5.02 1.17 -13.10
N LEU A 114 -4.11 2.06 -13.52
CA LEU A 114 -2.99 1.71 -14.40
C LEU A 114 -1.74 1.46 -13.58
N ASP A 115 -1.45 2.36 -12.64
CA ASP A 115 -0.27 2.31 -11.78
C ASP A 115 -0.47 3.23 -10.57
N GLY A 116 0.26 2.99 -9.49
CA GLY A 116 0.14 3.73 -8.25
C GLY A 116 1.40 3.65 -7.39
N ALA A 117 1.68 4.73 -6.66
CA ALA A 117 2.80 4.76 -5.72
C ALA A 117 2.49 5.60 -4.49
N VAL A 118 2.96 5.14 -3.33
CA VAL A 118 3.05 5.95 -2.12
C VAL A 118 4.25 6.88 -2.23
N THR A 119 3.99 8.18 -2.18
CA THR A 119 5.01 9.24 -2.24
C THR A 119 5.46 9.68 -0.86
N GLU A 120 4.61 9.54 0.15
CA GLU A 120 4.92 9.86 1.54
C GLU A 120 4.11 9.00 2.49
N LEU A 121 4.71 8.59 3.61
CA LEU A 121 4.04 7.84 4.67
C LEU A 121 4.56 8.29 6.03
N ASP A 122 3.66 8.86 6.84
CA ASP A 122 3.85 9.10 8.27
C ASP A 122 2.88 8.22 9.06
N GLU A 123 3.39 7.06 9.50
CA GLU A 123 2.61 6.11 10.29
C GLU A 123 2.17 6.66 11.65
N ARG A 124 2.98 7.51 12.27
CA ARG A 124 2.71 8.05 13.60
C ARG A 124 1.59 9.07 13.56
N ALA A 125 1.61 9.93 12.55
CA ALA A 125 0.53 10.88 12.30
C ALA A 125 -0.70 10.23 11.63
N GLY A 126 -0.57 8.99 11.15
CA GLY A 126 -1.63 8.31 10.40
C GLY A 126 -1.95 9.03 9.08
N LYS A 127 -0.91 9.53 8.38
CA LYS A 127 -1.05 10.26 7.12
C LYS A 127 -0.20 9.64 6.03
N ALA A 128 -0.68 9.69 4.80
CA ALA A 128 0.07 9.26 3.64
C ALA A 128 -0.31 10.06 2.40
N SER A 129 0.61 10.14 1.45
CA SER A 129 0.41 10.76 0.14
C SER A 129 0.66 9.72 -0.95
N VAL A 130 -0.16 9.74 -2.00
CA VAL A 130 -0.04 8.84 -3.14
C VAL A 130 -0.16 9.60 -4.47
N ILE A 131 0.36 8.99 -5.52
CA ILE A 131 0.04 9.33 -6.91
C ILE A 131 -0.47 8.08 -7.61
N VAL A 132 -1.58 8.20 -8.32
CA VAL A 132 -2.21 7.09 -9.05
C VAL A 132 -2.56 7.52 -10.47
N ALA A 133 -2.13 6.72 -11.45
CA ALA A 133 -2.53 6.86 -12.84
C ALA A 133 -3.77 5.99 -13.11
N ILE A 134 -4.79 6.60 -13.71
CA ILE A 134 -6.04 5.92 -14.03
C ILE A 134 -6.42 6.09 -15.50
N GLU A 135 -7.17 5.12 -16.00
CA GLU A 135 -7.89 5.20 -17.26
C GLU A 135 -9.39 5.31 -16.97
N LEU A 136 -10.01 6.40 -17.43
CA LEU A 136 -11.42 6.69 -17.31
C LEU A 136 -12.11 6.34 -18.62
N THR A 137 -13.17 5.55 -18.55
CA THR A 137 -14.10 5.36 -19.66
C THR A 137 -15.43 6.01 -19.32
N VAL A 138 -15.83 7.00 -20.11
CA VAL A 138 -17.06 7.77 -19.95
C VAL A 138 -18.03 7.34 -21.05
N THR A 139 -19.18 6.82 -20.65
CA THR A 139 -20.25 6.36 -21.55
C THR A 139 -21.47 7.25 -21.38
N PRO A 140 -21.73 8.18 -22.31
CA PRO A 140 -22.93 9.02 -22.27
C PRO A 140 -24.19 8.23 -22.63
N ALA A 141 -25.36 8.78 -22.35
CA ALA A 141 -26.65 8.17 -22.72
C ALA A 141 -26.82 7.96 -24.24
N THR A 142 -26.21 8.84 -25.04
CA THR A 142 -26.23 8.78 -26.51
C THR A 142 -24.84 9.09 -27.05
N GLY A 143 -24.39 8.35 -28.06
CA GLY A 143 -23.07 8.51 -28.66
C GLY A 143 -22.11 7.39 -28.29
N LYS A 144 -20.82 7.56 -28.60
CA LYS A 144 -19.78 6.56 -28.36
C LYS A 144 -19.08 6.82 -27.02
N PRO A 145 -18.67 5.77 -26.29
CA PRO A 145 -17.80 5.91 -25.12
C PRO A 145 -16.48 6.59 -25.48
N THR A 146 -15.95 7.38 -24.56
CA THR A 146 -14.64 8.01 -24.66
C THR A 146 -13.72 7.53 -23.55
N THR A 147 -12.43 7.42 -23.84
CA THR A 147 -11.42 7.00 -22.87
C THR A 147 -10.37 8.10 -22.69
N LYS A 148 -9.99 8.39 -21.45
CA LYS A 148 -8.94 9.35 -21.11
C LYS A 148 -8.07 8.81 -19.97
N ARG A 149 -6.79 9.15 -19.99
CA ARG A 149 -5.87 8.85 -18.88
C ARG A 149 -5.58 10.11 -18.07
N GLU A 150 -5.58 9.96 -16.76
CA GLU A 150 -5.28 11.05 -15.82
C GLU A 150 -4.36 10.57 -14.70
N ARG A 151 -3.63 11.51 -14.09
CA ARG A 151 -2.81 11.26 -12.90
C ARG A 151 -3.39 12.05 -11.74
N LEU A 152 -3.66 11.35 -10.66
CA LEU A 152 -4.30 11.91 -9.47
C LEU A 152 -3.32 11.84 -8.30
N ALA A 153 -3.25 12.93 -7.55
CA ALA A 153 -2.62 12.98 -6.24
C ALA A 153 -3.70 12.78 -5.18
N GLY A 154 -3.43 11.91 -4.21
CA GLY A 154 -4.32 11.62 -3.09
C GLY A 154 -3.61 11.81 -1.76
N GLN A 155 -4.33 12.32 -0.76
CA GLN A 155 -3.90 12.26 0.63
C GLN A 155 -4.81 11.29 1.38
N LEU A 156 -4.22 10.47 2.23
CA LEU A 156 -4.92 9.52 3.07
C LEU A 156 -4.76 9.87 4.54
N THR A 157 -5.79 9.57 5.31
CA THR A 157 -5.77 9.67 6.77
C THR A 157 -6.31 8.37 7.35
N ARG A 158 -5.61 7.84 8.36
CA ARG A 158 -6.00 6.62 9.05
C ARG A 158 -7.21 6.90 9.94
N THR A 159 -8.27 6.13 9.76
CA THR A 159 -9.47 6.13 10.59
C THR A 159 -9.63 4.76 11.24
N GLY A 160 -9.31 4.66 12.53
CA GLY A 160 -9.22 3.37 13.23
C GLY A 160 -8.16 2.48 12.59
N SER A 161 -8.55 1.30 12.11
CA SER A 161 -7.67 0.35 11.44
C SER A 161 -7.58 0.54 9.92
N THR A 162 -8.29 1.50 9.33
CA THR A 162 -8.43 1.64 7.87
C THR A 162 -7.88 2.96 7.37
N TRP A 163 -7.33 2.96 6.16
CA TRP A 163 -6.92 4.18 5.46
C TRP A 163 -8.03 4.68 4.56
N LYS A 164 -8.31 6.00 4.61
CA LYS A 164 -9.34 6.64 3.80
C LYS A 164 -8.81 7.89 3.15
N LEU A 165 -9.37 8.23 1.99
CA LEU A 165 -8.96 9.40 1.22
C LEU A 165 -9.49 10.68 1.89
N SER A 166 -8.59 11.56 2.31
CA SER A 166 -8.92 12.85 2.92
C SER A 166 -8.86 14.01 1.93
N SER A 167 -8.13 13.85 0.82
CA SER A 167 -8.06 14.78 -0.29
C SER A 167 -7.71 14.06 -1.60
N ILE A 168 -8.20 14.58 -2.73
CA ILE A 168 -7.87 14.10 -4.07
C ILE A 168 -7.83 15.28 -5.03
N GLY A 169 -6.88 15.26 -5.96
CA GLY A 169 -6.76 16.28 -7.01
C GLY A 169 -5.89 15.80 -8.17
N GLN A 170 -5.81 16.59 -9.24
CA GLN A 170 -4.88 16.31 -10.33
C GLN A 170 -3.45 16.60 -9.89
N VAL A 171 -2.51 15.78 -10.35
CA VAL A 171 -1.09 16.07 -10.18
C VAL A 171 -0.76 17.35 -10.97
N PRO A 172 -0.16 18.39 -10.36
CA PRO A 172 0.20 19.61 -11.07
C PRO A 172 1.14 19.29 -12.23
N VAL A 173 0.84 19.82 -13.42
CA VAL A 173 1.80 19.86 -14.52
C VAL A 173 2.56 21.18 -14.41
N SER A 174 3.78 21.15 -13.88
CA SER A 174 4.68 22.29 -14.06
C SER A 174 4.99 22.38 -15.55
N ALA A 175 4.51 23.44 -16.21
CA ALA A 175 5.04 23.83 -17.50
C ALA A 175 6.52 24.20 -17.27
N ALA A 176 7.41 23.39 -17.83
CA ALA A 176 8.85 23.68 -17.87
C ALA A 176 9.11 24.81 -18.87
#